data_AF-A0A2N3CBB6-F1
#
_entry.id   AF-A0A2N3CBB6-F1
#
_cell.length_a   1.000
_cell.length_b   1.000
_cell.length_c   1.000
_cell.angle_alpha   90.00
_cell.angle_beta   90.00
_cell.angle_gamma   90.00
#
_symmetry.space_group_name_H-M   'P 1'
#
loop_
_entity.id
_entity.type
_entity.pdbx_description
1 polymer ?
#
loop_
_entity_poly.entity_id
_entity_poly.type
_entity_poly.pdbx_seq_one_letter_code
_entity_poly.pdbx_strand_id
1 'polypeptide(L)'
;MTSNLLKLAAGTSLALMVAACDAQPYRSDPGKFDPLVSKPAMSETIRSEQFRSWSTSDRAAFLAGRVIAADMLFRAGEIEAAAAQLSGLSQQIGSVEDGKLQSLGFLPARIEALSAALELGRPEEEIAERFADAEANLSDVLSASGAEPAEVVAFLMRQAAEAYDLGVRYGDVIDAGAYQAAYGFAVTARDLISPLDEAVYGDLRLELDILVLMWPAAGPLPDRTPPPEVRMAEQFARVKLALATLP
;
A
#
# COMPACT_ATOMS: atom_id res chain seq x y z
N MET A 1 37.63 46.76 -22.81
CA MET A 1 38.10 47.91 -22.00
C MET A 1 37.75 47.56 -20.56
N THR A 2 38.70 47.06 -19.74
CA THR A 2 39.68 47.81 -18.89
C THR A 2 39.01 48.53 -17.70
N SER A 3 39.45 48.50 -16.44
CA SER A 3 40.58 47.86 -15.70
C SER A 3 40.41 48.17 -14.18
N ASN A 4 41.06 47.59 -13.15
CA ASN A 4 42.07 46.52 -12.92
C ASN A 4 41.80 45.93 -11.50
N LEU A 5 42.03 44.63 -11.19
CA LEU A 5 43.29 43.96 -10.80
C LEU A 5 44.01 44.48 -9.52
N LEU A 6 43.86 43.72 -8.42
CA LEU A 6 44.66 43.66 -7.17
C LEU A 6 44.30 42.29 -6.50
N LYS A 7 45.12 41.37 -5.99
CA LYS A 7 46.57 41.13 -5.69
C LYS A 7 47.09 41.31 -4.23
N LEU A 8 47.48 40.15 -3.67
CA LEU A 8 48.47 39.83 -2.61
C LEU A 8 48.24 40.24 -1.14
N ALA A 9 47.97 39.24 -0.29
CA ALA A 9 48.90 38.69 0.73
C ALA A 9 48.37 37.28 1.14
N ALA A 10 49.13 36.18 1.22
CA ALA A 10 50.45 35.89 1.83
C ALA A 10 50.39 35.84 3.37
N GLY A 11 50.35 34.63 3.95
CA GLY A 11 50.22 34.40 5.40
C GLY A 11 50.41 32.94 5.79
N THR A 12 51.66 32.45 5.74
CA THR A 12 52.03 31.09 6.15
C THR A 12 52.19 30.97 7.66
N SER A 13 51.60 29.93 8.27
CA SER A 13 52.04 29.37 9.56
C SER A 13 51.99 27.85 9.50
N LEU A 14 53.13 27.21 9.79
CA LEU A 14 53.32 25.76 9.79
C LEU A 14 53.44 25.28 11.24
N ALA A 15 52.67 24.26 11.62
CA ALA A 15 52.76 23.64 12.94
C ALA A 15 52.67 22.11 12.83
N LEU A 16 53.79 21.48 12.51
CA LEU A 16 53.98 20.05 12.66
C LEU A 16 54.29 19.73 14.12
N MET A 17 53.48 18.86 14.74
CA MET A 17 53.84 18.14 15.95
C MET A 17 53.52 16.66 15.74
N VAL A 18 54.55 15.82 15.78
CA VAL A 18 54.42 14.37 15.74
C VAL A 18 54.69 13.84 17.13
N ALA A 19 53.70 13.16 17.70
CA ALA A 19 53.86 12.27 18.85
C ALA A 19 53.13 10.97 18.49
N ALA A 20 53.79 9.83 18.71
CA ALA A 20 53.32 8.53 18.25
C ALA A 20 53.05 7.58 19.41
N CYS A 21 52.12 6.64 19.19
CA CYS A 21 51.87 5.45 19.99
C CYS A 21 51.51 5.66 21.47
N ASP A 22 50.24 5.43 21.79
CA ASP A 22 49.95 4.16 22.45
C ASP A 22 48.65 3.52 21.90
N ALA A 23 48.59 2.19 21.85
CA ALA A 23 47.57 1.44 21.11
C ALA A 23 46.55 0.80 22.06
N GLN A 24 45.59 1.59 22.53
CA GLN A 24 44.63 1.15 23.53
C GLN A 24 43.54 0.24 22.90
N PRO A 25 43.27 -0.97 23.45
CA PRO A 25 42.39 -1.95 22.81
C PRO A 25 40.92 -1.51 22.79
N TYR A 26 40.23 -1.93 21.73
CA TYR A 26 38.81 -1.66 21.47
C TYR A 26 37.92 -2.16 22.63
N ARG A 27 37.41 -1.23 23.44
CA ARG A 27 36.26 -1.51 24.31
C ARG A 27 35.00 -1.49 23.46
N SER A 28 34.34 -2.64 23.35
CA SER A 28 32.98 -2.75 22.84
C SER A 28 32.03 -1.94 23.72
N ASP A 29 31.39 -0.92 23.14
CA ASP A 29 30.37 -0.10 23.79
C ASP A 29 29.02 -0.86 23.80
N PRO A 30 28.48 -1.26 24.97
CA PRO A 30 27.26 -2.07 25.07
C PRO A 30 26.00 -1.20 24.94
N GLY A 31 25.92 -0.41 23.87
CA GLY A 31 24.86 0.58 23.66
C GLY A 31 24.45 0.84 22.21
N LYS A 32 25.20 0.35 21.21
CA LYS A 32 24.80 0.47 19.81
C LYS A 32 24.00 -0.75 19.34
N PHE A 33 22.71 -0.54 19.15
CA PHE A 33 21.87 -1.41 18.34
C PHE A 33 22.32 -1.25 16.88
N ASP A 34 23.13 -2.19 16.38
CA ASP A 34 23.55 -2.22 14.99
C ASP A 34 22.37 -2.72 14.13
N PRO A 35 21.80 -1.92 13.22
CA PRO A 35 20.66 -2.32 12.41
C PRO A 35 21.14 -3.28 11.29
N LEU A 36 21.51 -4.50 11.67
CA LEU A 36 21.88 -5.57 10.76
C LEU A 36 20.77 -5.74 9.72
N VAL A 37 21.09 -5.40 8.48
CA VAL A 37 20.19 -5.37 7.31
C VAL A 37 19.59 -6.75 7.07
N SER A 38 18.50 -7.00 7.78
CA SER A 38 17.76 -8.26 7.81
C SER A 38 16.42 -8.02 7.14
N LYS A 39 16.47 -7.67 5.83
CA LYS A 39 15.28 -7.56 4.98
C LYS A 39 14.52 -8.90 5.12
N PRO A 40 13.32 -8.92 5.72
CA PRO A 40 12.70 -10.17 6.10
C PRO A 40 12.18 -10.89 4.85
N ALA A 41 12.97 -11.83 4.34
CA ALA A 41 12.59 -12.79 3.29
C ALA A 41 11.58 -13.85 3.82
N MET A 42 10.60 -13.36 4.59
CA MET A 42 9.59 -14.12 5.33
C MET A 42 8.18 -13.61 5.00
N SER A 43 8.05 -12.64 4.09
CA SER A 43 6.78 -11.97 3.76
C SER A 43 6.10 -12.49 2.48
N GLU A 44 6.80 -13.18 1.57
CA GLU A 44 6.23 -13.63 0.28
C GLU A 44 5.66 -15.05 0.33
N THR A 45 6.37 -16.00 0.94
CA THR A 45 5.94 -17.41 1.03
C THR A 45 4.61 -17.55 1.76
N ILE A 46 4.46 -16.83 2.89
CA ILE A 46 3.24 -16.84 3.71
C ILE A 46 2.06 -16.24 2.95
N ARG A 47 2.25 -15.10 2.25
CA ARG A 47 1.18 -14.47 1.43
C ARG A 47 0.64 -15.41 0.35
N SER A 48 1.51 -16.20 -0.29
CA SER A 48 1.09 -17.10 -1.38
C SER A 48 0.21 -18.25 -0.87
N GLU A 49 0.55 -18.84 0.28
CA GLU A 49 -0.28 -19.87 0.91
C GLU A 49 -1.59 -19.29 1.47
N GLN A 50 -1.54 -18.09 2.05
CA GLN A 50 -2.70 -17.35 2.53
C GLN A 50 -3.69 -17.06 1.39
N PHE A 51 -3.22 -16.51 0.26
CA PHE A 51 -4.02 -16.23 -0.94
C PHE A 51 -4.69 -17.48 -1.53
N ARG A 52 -4.01 -18.63 -1.50
CA ARG A 52 -4.62 -19.92 -1.89
C ARG A 52 -5.73 -20.37 -0.94
N SER A 53 -5.62 -20.08 0.37
CA SER A 53 -6.62 -20.49 1.37
C SER A 53 -7.90 -19.66 1.37
N TRP A 54 -7.86 -18.45 0.82
CA TRP A 54 -9.00 -17.54 0.69
C TRP A 54 -10.06 -18.03 -0.33
N SER A 55 -11.29 -17.54 -0.18
CA SER A 55 -12.37 -17.78 -1.14
C SER A 55 -12.11 -17.05 -2.48
N THR A 56 -12.90 -17.35 -3.51
CA THR A 56 -12.69 -16.73 -4.84
C THR A 56 -13.08 -15.25 -4.84
N SER A 57 -14.09 -14.85 -4.07
CA SER A 57 -14.47 -13.45 -3.84
C SER A 57 -13.42 -12.71 -3.00
N ASP A 58 -12.91 -13.30 -1.91
CA ASP A 58 -11.83 -12.71 -1.11
C ASP A 58 -10.58 -12.44 -1.96
N ARG A 59 -10.17 -13.40 -2.81
CA ARG A 59 -9.04 -13.23 -3.74
C ARG A 59 -9.28 -12.06 -4.70
N ALA A 60 -10.49 -11.92 -5.26
CA ALA A 60 -10.85 -10.82 -6.15
C ALA A 60 -10.87 -9.47 -5.41
N ALA A 61 -11.42 -9.42 -4.19
CA ALA A 61 -11.47 -8.24 -3.34
C ALA A 61 -10.06 -7.76 -2.93
N PHE A 62 -9.17 -8.69 -2.60
CA PHE A 62 -7.77 -8.38 -2.33
C PHE A 62 -7.07 -7.78 -3.56
N LEU A 63 -7.28 -8.37 -4.75
CA LEU A 63 -6.72 -7.83 -5.99
C LEU A 63 -7.28 -6.43 -6.29
N ALA A 64 -8.59 -6.20 -6.11
CA ALA A 64 -9.22 -4.89 -6.28
C ALA A 64 -8.58 -3.82 -5.39
N GLY A 65 -8.41 -4.10 -4.10
CA GLY A 65 -7.77 -3.16 -3.17
C GLY A 65 -6.32 -2.85 -3.54
N ARG A 66 -5.57 -3.81 -4.09
CA ARG A 66 -4.20 -3.60 -4.56
C ARG A 66 -4.14 -2.78 -5.85
N VAL A 67 -5.11 -2.91 -6.76
CA VAL A 67 -5.22 -2.06 -7.96
C VAL A 67 -5.64 -0.63 -7.60
N ILE A 68 -6.65 -0.45 -6.75
CA ILE A 68 -7.10 0.88 -6.30
C ILE A 68 -6.01 1.63 -5.52
N ALA A 69 -5.23 0.93 -4.68
CA ALA A 69 -4.05 1.51 -4.04
C ALA A 69 -3.00 1.97 -5.07
N ALA A 70 -2.82 1.21 -6.15
CA ALA A 70 -1.90 1.56 -7.24
C ALA A 70 -2.39 2.76 -8.08
N ASP A 71 -3.68 2.84 -8.42
CA ASP A 71 -4.25 3.97 -9.16
C ASP A 71 -4.15 5.28 -8.37
N MET A 72 -4.47 5.25 -7.07
CA MET A 72 -4.37 6.44 -6.22
C MET A 72 -2.91 6.96 -6.12
N LEU A 73 -1.92 6.05 -6.07
CA LEU A 73 -0.51 6.42 -6.08
C LEU A 73 -0.06 6.94 -7.45
N PHE A 74 -0.51 6.31 -8.53
CA PHE A 74 -0.25 6.74 -9.89
C PHE A 74 -0.78 8.17 -10.15
N ARG A 75 -2.03 8.46 -9.76
CA ARG A 75 -2.63 9.81 -9.84
C ARG A 75 -1.93 10.85 -8.95
N ALA A 76 -1.24 10.43 -7.90
CA ALA A 76 -0.40 11.29 -7.08
C ALA A 76 1.02 11.51 -7.65
N GLY A 77 1.39 10.80 -8.73
CA GLY A 77 2.71 10.84 -9.35
C GLY A 77 3.71 9.80 -8.83
N GLU A 78 3.32 8.96 -7.86
CA GLU A 78 4.17 7.97 -7.20
C GLU A 78 4.25 6.66 -8.00
N ILE A 79 4.77 6.72 -9.23
CA ILE A 79 4.81 5.61 -10.20
C ILE A 79 5.50 4.35 -9.62
N GLU A 80 6.61 4.51 -8.90
CA GLU A 80 7.33 3.38 -8.27
C GLU A 80 6.50 2.72 -7.16
N ALA A 81 5.75 3.50 -6.38
CA ALA A 81 4.88 2.96 -5.34
C ALA A 81 3.64 2.27 -5.94
N ALA A 82 3.08 2.83 -7.01
CA ALA A 82 2.01 2.18 -7.77
C ALA A 82 2.43 0.82 -8.33
N ALA A 83 3.62 0.73 -8.94
CA ALA A 83 4.19 -0.53 -9.40
C ALA A 83 4.45 -1.51 -8.21
N ALA A 84 4.90 -1.02 -7.06
CA ALA A 84 5.09 -1.84 -5.86
C ALA A 84 3.78 -2.41 -5.27
N GLN A 85 2.63 -1.78 -5.51
CA GLN A 85 1.32 -2.34 -5.15
C GLN A 85 0.90 -3.50 -6.08
N LEU A 86 1.27 -3.47 -7.36
CA LEU A 86 0.99 -4.55 -8.32
C LEU A 86 2.06 -5.66 -8.32
N SER A 87 3.23 -5.39 -7.76
CA SER A 87 4.32 -6.36 -7.67
C SER A 87 3.92 -7.63 -6.92
N GLY A 88 4.30 -8.79 -7.46
CA GLY A 88 3.97 -10.12 -6.95
C GLY A 88 2.55 -10.61 -7.22
N LEU A 89 1.61 -9.77 -7.69
CA LEU A 89 0.21 -10.19 -7.90
C LEU A 89 0.09 -11.31 -8.95
N SER A 90 0.78 -11.21 -10.09
CA SER A 90 0.77 -12.27 -11.11
C SER A 90 1.33 -13.60 -10.58
N GLN A 91 2.28 -13.58 -9.64
CA GLN A 91 2.78 -14.79 -8.97
C GLN A 91 1.73 -15.36 -8.00
N GLN A 92 1.03 -14.53 -7.23
CA GLN A 92 -0.04 -14.97 -6.33
C GLN A 92 -1.21 -15.58 -7.12
N ILE A 93 -1.63 -14.93 -8.21
CA ILE A 93 -2.64 -15.43 -9.16
C ILE A 93 -2.18 -16.77 -9.77
N GLY A 94 -0.97 -16.83 -10.32
CA GLY A 94 -0.40 -18.05 -10.91
C GLY A 94 -0.19 -19.17 -9.88
N SER A 95 -0.10 -18.85 -8.59
CA SER A 95 -0.03 -19.85 -7.51
C SER A 95 -1.37 -20.58 -7.26
N VAL A 96 -2.45 -20.15 -7.90
CA VAL A 96 -3.82 -20.68 -7.79
C VAL A 96 -4.21 -21.31 -9.13
N GLU A 97 -3.81 -22.55 -9.34
CA GLU A 97 -4.12 -23.34 -10.55
C GLU A 97 -5.55 -23.91 -10.55
N ASP A 98 -6.50 -23.27 -9.84
CA ASP A 98 -7.90 -23.74 -9.74
C ASP A 98 -8.87 -23.12 -10.76
N GLY A 99 -8.43 -22.09 -11.50
CA GLY A 99 -9.17 -21.45 -12.59
C GLY A 99 -10.44 -20.69 -12.17
N LYS A 100 -10.75 -20.58 -10.87
CA LYS A 100 -12.05 -20.08 -10.41
C LYS A 100 -12.27 -18.61 -10.70
N LEU A 101 -11.24 -17.77 -10.50
CA LEU A 101 -11.31 -16.34 -10.83
C LEU A 101 -11.65 -16.16 -12.33
N GLN A 102 -10.97 -16.91 -13.20
CA GLN A 102 -11.19 -16.87 -14.64
C GLN A 102 -12.59 -17.38 -15.03
N SER A 103 -13.15 -18.34 -14.29
CA SER A 103 -14.53 -18.80 -14.49
C SER A 103 -15.59 -17.75 -14.11
N LEU A 104 -15.23 -16.76 -13.30
CA LEU A 104 -16.02 -15.56 -12.99
C LEU A 104 -15.72 -14.38 -13.93
N GLY A 105 -14.92 -14.57 -14.97
CA GLY A 105 -14.56 -13.53 -15.94
C GLY A 105 -13.28 -12.75 -15.64
N PHE A 106 -12.46 -13.16 -14.67
CA PHE A 106 -11.19 -12.47 -14.38
C PHE A 106 -10.18 -12.65 -15.53
N LEU A 107 -9.51 -11.56 -15.89
CA LEU A 107 -8.53 -11.50 -16.98
C LEU A 107 -7.14 -11.10 -16.43
N PRO A 108 -6.30 -12.07 -16.00
CA PRO A 108 -4.96 -11.79 -15.44
C PRO A 108 -4.09 -10.87 -16.30
N ALA A 109 -4.21 -11.00 -17.63
CA ALA A 109 -3.52 -10.18 -18.62
C ALA A 109 -3.79 -8.66 -18.47
N ARG A 110 -4.87 -8.24 -17.79
CA ARG A 110 -5.13 -6.84 -17.46
C ARG A 110 -4.13 -6.30 -16.44
N ILE A 111 -3.89 -7.05 -15.36
CA ILE A 111 -2.90 -6.68 -14.34
C ILE A 111 -1.48 -6.76 -14.93
N GLU A 112 -1.19 -7.79 -15.73
CA GLU A 112 0.10 -7.93 -16.42
C GLU A 112 0.39 -6.75 -17.36
N ALA A 113 -0.60 -6.34 -18.17
CA ALA A 113 -0.47 -5.21 -19.08
C ALA A 113 -0.40 -3.85 -18.35
N LEU A 114 -1.06 -3.71 -17.20
CA LEU A 114 -0.99 -2.53 -16.35
C LEU A 114 0.39 -2.39 -15.69
N SER A 115 0.91 -3.45 -15.08
CA SER A 115 2.29 -3.49 -14.55
C SER A 115 3.32 -3.17 -15.63
N ALA A 116 3.22 -3.80 -16.80
CA ALA A 116 4.11 -3.53 -17.93
C ALA A 116 3.98 -2.09 -18.48
N ALA A 117 2.83 -1.44 -18.34
CA ALA A 117 2.64 -0.05 -18.75
C ALA A 117 3.32 0.93 -17.79
N LEU A 118 3.25 0.67 -16.48
CA LEU A 118 4.00 1.41 -15.45
C LEU A 118 5.51 1.22 -15.62
N GLU A 119 5.99 -0.03 -15.75
CA GLU A 119 7.41 -0.36 -15.94
C GLU A 119 8.03 0.29 -17.20
N LEU A 120 7.25 0.38 -18.29
CA LEU A 120 7.70 0.99 -19.55
C LEU A 120 7.53 2.51 -19.61
N GLY A 121 6.99 3.15 -18.56
CA GLY A 121 6.75 4.60 -18.55
C GLY A 121 5.80 5.04 -19.68
N ARG A 122 4.68 4.34 -19.86
CA ARG A 122 3.67 4.66 -20.88
C ARG A 122 3.02 6.03 -20.63
N PRO A 123 2.39 6.63 -21.67
CA PRO A 123 1.65 7.89 -21.51
C PRO A 123 0.60 7.78 -20.39
N GLU A 124 0.42 8.86 -19.64
CA GLU A 124 -0.48 8.91 -18.47
C GLU A 124 -1.90 8.43 -18.80
N GLU A 125 -2.43 8.86 -19.96
CA GLU A 125 -3.72 8.46 -20.51
C GLU A 125 -3.80 6.93 -20.77
N GLU A 126 -2.76 6.31 -21.33
CA GLU A 126 -2.70 4.86 -21.58
C GLU A 126 -2.66 4.06 -20.27
N ILE A 127 -2.05 4.59 -19.21
CA ILE A 127 -2.00 3.94 -17.89
C ILE A 127 -3.33 4.13 -17.14
N ALA A 128 -3.93 5.32 -17.19
CA ALA A 128 -5.22 5.61 -16.59
C ALA A 128 -6.36 4.76 -17.19
N GLU A 129 -6.37 4.57 -18.52
CA GLU A 129 -7.27 3.61 -19.17
C GLU A 129 -7.09 2.20 -18.61
N ARG A 130 -5.83 1.72 -18.47
CA ARG A 130 -5.52 0.38 -17.96
C ARG A 130 -5.91 0.16 -16.49
N PHE A 131 -5.85 1.21 -15.66
CA PHE A 131 -6.38 1.15 -14.28
C PHE A 131 -7.89 0.94 -14.30
N ALA A 132 -8.64 1.78 -15.01
CA ALA A 132 -10.10 1.65 -15.13
C ALA A 132 -10.53 0.28 -15.70
N ASP A 133 -9.81 -0.23 -16.70
CA ASP A 133 -10.06 -1.53 -17.33
C ASP A 133 -9.80 -2.73 -16.38
N ALA A 134 -8.84 -2.58 -15.45
CA ALA A 134 -8.52 -3.58 -14.43
C ALA A 134 -9.50 -3.55 -13.24
N GLU A 135 -9.86 -2.35 -12.76
CA GLU A 135 -10.84 -2.13 -11.69
C GLU A 135 -12.24 -2.61 -12.11
N ALA A 136 -12.68 -2.25 -13.32
CA ALA A 136 -13.95 -2.72 -13.88
C ALA A 136 -14.01 -4.25 -13.93
N ASN A 137 -12.95 -4.92 -14.41
CA ASN A 137 -12.94 -6.38 -14.47
C ASN A 137 -12.95 -7.05 -13.08
N LEU A 138 -12.34 -6.44 -12.06
CA LEU A 138 -12.38 -6.97 -10.70
C LEU A 138 -13.75 -6.70 -10.03
N SER A 139 -14.41 -5.58 -10.34
CA SER A 139 -15.79 -5.29 -9.95
C SER A 139 -16.80 -6.24 -10.59
N ASP A 140 -16.64 -6.55 -11.88
CA ASP A 140 -17.42 -7.56 -12.59
C ASP A 140 -17.26 -8.95 -11.95
N VAL A 141 -16.04 -9.34 -11.62
CA VAL A 141 -15.73 -10.64 -10.97
C VAL A 141 -16.34 -10.73 -9.57
N LEU A 142 -16.29 -9.65 -8.78
CA LEU A 142 -16.95 -9.60 -7.48
C LEU A 142 -18.47 -9.74 -7.62
N SER A 143 -19.06 -9.01 -8.56
CA SER A 143 -20.49 -9.07 -8.86
C SER A 143 -20.92 -10.46 -9.36
N ALA A 144 -20.12 -11.08 -10.24
CA ALA A 144 -20.34 -12.42 -10.76
C ALA A 144 -20.12 -13.53 -9.72
N SER A 145 -19.35 -13.27 -8.65
CA SER A 145 -19.08 -14.26 -7.59
C SER A 145 -20.32 -14.65 -6.79
N GLY A 146 -21.33 -13.77 -6.72
CA GLY A 146 -22.52 -13.97 -5.90
C GLY A 146 -22.25 -14.06 -4.40
N ALA A 147 -21.08 -13.63 -3.92
CA ALA A 147 -20.75 -13.60 -2.50
C ALA A 147 -21.49 -12.47 -1.78
N GLU A 148 -21.88 -12.72 -0.52
CA GLU A 148 -22.60 -11.73 0.28
C GLU A 148 -21.70 -10.50 0.55
N PRO A 149 -22.14 -9.27 0.21
CA PRO A 149 -21.30 -8.07 0.35
C PRO A 149 -20.78 -7.86 1.77
N ALA A 150 -21.56 -8.23 2.78
CA ALA A 150 -21.17 -8.18 4.19
C ALA A 150 -19.95 -9.07 4.51
N GLU A 151 -19.84 -10.26 3.93
CA GLU A 151 -18.71 -11.17 4.13
C GLU A 151 -17.43 -10.61 3.48
N VAL A 152 -17.56 -10.07 2.26
CA VAL A 152 -16.45 -9.47 1.51
C VAL A 152 -15.93 -8.19 2.19
N VAL A 153 -16.83 -7.34 2.71
CA VAL A 153 -16.43 -6.18 3.54
C VAL A 153 -15.79 -6.66 4.85
N ALA A 154 -16.34 -7.69 5.51
CA ALA A 154 -15.73 -8.25 6.71
C ALA A 154 -14.33 -8.84 6.46
N PHE A 155 -14.03 -9.35 5.26
CA PHE A 155 -12.69 -9.71 4.81
C PHE A 155 -11.80 -8.48 4.60
N LEU A 156 -12.26 -7.53 3.78
CA LEU A 156 -11.51 -6.30 3.46
C LEU A 156 -11.16 -5.48 4.72
N MET A 157 -12.05 -5.42 5.72
CA MET A 157 -11.76 -4.76 6.99
C MET A 157 -10.68 -5.45 7.84
N ARG A 158 -10.54 -6.78 7.76
CA ARG A 158 -9.41 -7.50 8.38
C ARG A 158 -8.12 -7.13 7.66
N GLN A 159 -8.11 -7.24 6.32
CA GLN A 159 -6.93 -6.90 5.52
C GLN A 159 -6.52 -5.43 5.68
N ALA A 160 -7.48 -4.51 5.79
CA ALA A 160 -7.23 -3.08 6.04
C ALA A 160 -6.61 -2.84 7.42
N ALA A 161 -7.18 -3.42 8.49
CA ALA A 161 -6.66 -3.25 9.84
C ALA A 161 -5.28 -3.88 10.03
N GLU A 162 -5.06 -5.09 9.52
CA GLU A 162 -3.75 -5.78 9.54
C GLU A 162 -2.68 -4.98 8.77
N ALA A 163 -3.01 -4.48 7.58
CA ALA A 163 -2.10 -3.66 6.78
C ALA A 163 -1.84 -2.28 7.42
N TYR A 164 -2.78 -1.74 8.21
CA TYR A 164 -2.58 -0.48 8.92
C TYR A 164 -1.61 -0.61 10.11
N ASP A 165 -1.76 -1.65 10.94
CA ASP A 165 -0.87 -1.92 12.09
C ASP A 165 0.57 -2.31 11.66
N LEU A 166 0.70 -2.90 10.47
CA LEU A 166 1.98 -3.09 9.79
C LEU A 166 2.55 -1.77 9.24
N GLY A 167 1.69 -0.90 8.70
CA GLY A 167 2.09 0.30 7.96
C GLY A 167 2.38 1.53 8.79
N VAL A 168 1.73 1.71 9.94
CA VAL A 168 1.77 2.93 10.76
C VAL A 168 2.17 2.60 12.21
N ARG A 169 3.02 3.43 12.82
CA ARG A 169 3.41 3.29 14.22
C ARG A 169 3.84 4.61 14.85
N TYR A 170 3.30 4.91 16.03
CA TYR A 170 3.53 6.14 16.78
C TYR A 170 3.22 7.43 16.00
N GLY A 171 2.29 7.34 15.02
CA GLY A 171 1.98 8.43 14.09
C GLY A 171 2.91 8.57 12.87
N ASP A 172 3.90 7.70 12.70
CA ASP A 172 4.78 7.67 11.51
C ASP A 172 4.39 6.51 10.57
N VAL A 173 4.59 6.69 9.25
CA VAL A 173 4.47 5.59 8.26
C VAL A 173 5.77 4.78 8.23
N ILE A 174 5.73 3.54 8.72
CA ILE A 174 6.89 2.63 8.83
C ILE A 174 6.96 1.58 7.71
N ASP A 175 5.83 1.21 7.11
CA ASP A 175 5.76 0.44 5.86
C ASP A 175 4.71 1.11 4.95
N ALA A 176 5.21 1.93 4.02
CA ALA A 176 4.38 2.62 3.06
C ALA A 176 3.54 1.65 2.20
N GLY A 177 4.11 0.48 1.84
CA GLY A 177 3.43 -0.52 1.03
C GLY A 177 2.23 -1.15 1.74
N ALA A 178 2.32 -1.31 3.06
CA ALA A 178 1.21 -1.77 3.90
C ALA A 178 0.17 -0.65 4.14
N TYR A 179 0.59 0.57 4.49
CA TYR A 179 -0.29 1.74 4.68
C TYR A 179 -1.13 2.07 3.43
N GLN A 180 -0.51 1.95 2.25
CA GLN A 180 -1.17 2.10 0.95
C GLN A 180 -2.18 0.99 0.65
N ALA A 181 -1.84 -0.27 0.96
CA ALA A 181 -2.77 -1.38 0.79
C ALA A 181 -3.98 -1.25 1.73
N ALA A 182 -3.79 -0.76 2.96
CA ALA A 182 -4.87 -0.51 3.91
C ALA A 182 -5.92 0.48 3.38
N TYR A 183 -5.47 1.57 2.75
CA TYR A 183 -6.34 2.51 2.03
C TYR A 183 -7.12 1.81 0.91
N GLY A 184 -6.42 1.07 0.05
CA GLY A 184 -7.03 0.35 -1.07
C GLY A 184 -8.16 -0.59 -0.64
N PHE A 185 -7.92 -1.41 0.41
CA PHE A 185 -8.96 -2.31 0.94
C PHE A 185 -10.15 -1.56 1.55
N ALA A 186 -9.93 -0.41 2.22
CA ALA A 186 -11.00 0.42 2.74
C ALA A 186 -11.86 1.03 1.62
N VAL A 187 -11.21 1.49 0.54
CA VAL A 187 -11.89 2.02 -0.65
C VAL A 187 -12.69 0.93 -1.37
N THR A 188 -12.12 -0.26 -1.61
CA THR A 188 -12.87 -1.39 -2.20
C THR A 188 -14.12 -1.74 -1.40
N ALA A 189 -14.03 -1.73 -0.07
CA ALA A 189 -15.17 -2.03 0.80
C ALA A 189 -16.26 -0.95 0.69
N ARG A 190 -15.88 0.33 0.69
CA ARG A 190 -16.76 1.48 0.49
C ARG A 190 -17.46 1.40 -0.87
N ASP A 191 -16.72 1.14 -1.95
CA ASP A 191 -17.26 1.09 -3.31
C ASP A 191 -18.14 -0.14 -3.57
N LEU A 192 -17.88 -1.28 -2.91
CA LEU A 192 -18.76 -2.46 -2.96
C LEU A 192 -20.15 -2.20 -2.33
N ILE A 193 -20.21 -1.37 -1.29
CA ILE A 193 -21.45 -1.05 -0.56
C ILE A 193 -22.17 0.19 -1.12
N SER A 194 -21.44 1.09 -1.79
CA SER A 194 -21.95 2.31 -2.41
C SER A 194 -23.20 2.12 -3.31
N PRO A 195 -23.27 1.12 -4.24
CA PRO A 195 -24.42 0.96 -5.14
C PRO A 195 -25.62 0.18 -4.54
N LEU A 196 -25.51 -0.34 -3.32
CA LEU A 196 -26.53 -1.23 -2.72
C LEU A 196 -27.72 -0.45 -2.11
N ASP A 197 -28.73 -1.16 -1.63
CA ASP A 197 -29.90 -0.53 -0.98
C ASP A 197 -29.51 0.23 0.30
N GLU A 198 -29.74 1.54 0.30
CA GLU A 198 -29.48 2.42 1.44
C GLU A 198 -30.33 2.07 2.67
N ALA A 199 -31.53 1.52 2.48
CA ALA A 199 -32.39 1.07 3.57
C ALA A 199 -31.85 -0.16 4.32
N VAL A 200 -30.91 -0.90 3.72
CA VAL A 200 -30.23 -2.06 4.31
C VAL A 200 -28.81 -1.71 4.76
N TYR A 201 -28.08 -0.95 3.93
CA TYR A 201 -26.64 -0.75 4.08
C TYR A 201 -26.23 0.69 4.49
N GLY A 202 -27.17 1.61 4.73
CA GLY A 202 -26.88 3.04 4.98
C GLY A 202 -25.86 3.31 6.10
N ASP A 203 -26.04 2.69 7.27
CA ASP A 203 -25.11 2.84 8.40
C ASP A 203 -23.70 2.28 8.10
N LEU A 204 -23.63 1.17 7.37
CA LEU A 204 -22.37 0.57 6.93
C LEU A 204 -21.65 1.46 5.90
N ARG A 205 -22.39 2.01 4.94
CA ARG A 205 -21.89 2.97 3.96
C ARG A 205 -21.32 4.20 4.65
N LEU A 206 -22.05 4.78 5.60
CA LEU A 206 -21.62 5.96 6.35
C LEU A 206 -20.29 5.72 7.11
N GLU A 207 -20.18 4.62 7.85
CA GLU A 207 -18.94 4.33 8.61
C GLU A 207 -17.77 3.92 7.68
N LEU A 208 -18.03 3.41 6.48
CA LEU A 208 -17.02 3.17 5.42
C LEU A 208 -16.57 4.47 4.71
N ASP A 209 -17.49 5.39 4.43
CA ASP A 209 -17.17 6.72 3.89
C ASP A 209 -16.34 7.53 4.90
N ILE A 210 -16.74 7.52 6.19
CA ILE A 210 -15.96 8.14 7.27
C ILE A 210 -14.56 7.51 7.34
N LEU A 211 -14.45 6.17 7.25
CA LEU A 211 -13.17 5.46 7.24
C LEU A 211 -12.26 5.95 6.09
N VAL A 212 -12.74 5.97 4.85
CA VAL A 212 -11.96 6.46 3.70
C VAL A 212 -11.57 7.93 3.86
N LEU A 213 -12.47 8.77 4.39
CA LEU A 213 -12.24 10.20 4.66
C LEU A 213 -11.22 10.48 5.78
N MET A 214 -10.75 9.46 6.53
CA MET A 214 -9.67 9.65 7.49
C MET A 214 -8.31 9.86 6.80
N TRP A 215 -8.08 9.25 5.64
CA TRP A 215 -6.80 9.39 4.94
C TRP A 215 -6.59 10.82 4.39
N PRO A 216 -5.34 11.27 4.23
CA PRO A 216 -5.04 12.55 3.60
C PRO A 216 -5.68 12.67 2.21
N ALA A 217 -6.20 13.85 1.86
CA ALA A 217 -6.89 14.07 0.58
C ALA A 217 -6.03 13.85 -0.69
N ALA A 218 -4.71 13.73 -0.53
CA ALA A 218 -3.76 13.37 -1.59
C ALA A 218 -3.45 11.85 -1.63
N GLY A 219 -4.15 11.03 -0.85
CA GLY A 219 -3.98 9.58 -0.77
C GLY A 219 -3.00 9.12 0.32
N PRO A 220 -2.70 7.80 0.37
CA PRO A 220 -1.83 7.17 1.36
C PRO A 220 -0.33 7.40 1.06
N LEU A 221 0.06 8.66 0.91
CA LEU A 221 1.44 9.06 0.65
C LEU A 221 2.29 9.00 1.94
N PRO A 222 3.55 8.54 1.87
CA PRO A 222 4.41 8.34 3.05
C PRO A 222 4.98 9.64 3.64
N ASP A 223 4.88 10.78 2.92
CA ASP A 223 5.29 12.10 3.41
C ASP A 223 4.17 12.82 4.20
N ARG A 224 3.01 12.18 4.38
CA ARG A 224 1.85 12.72 5.08
C ARG A 224 1.70 12.10 6.45
N THR A 225 1.22 12.89 7.41
CA THR A 225 0.76 12.38 8.70
C THR A 225 -0.40 11.40 8.49
N PRO A 226 -0.24 10.11 8.84
CA PRO A 226 -1.33 9.15 8.82
C PRO A 226 -2.32 9.43 9.96
N PRO A 227 -3.56 8.92 9.88
CA PRO A 227 -4.48 8.95 11.01
C PRO A 227 -3.87 8.32 12.29
N PRO A 228 -4.13 8.88 13.49
CA PRO A 228 -3.65 8.29 14.74
C PRO A 228 -4.17 6.85 14.91
N GLU A 229 -3.32 5.89 15.31
CA GLU A 229 -3.69 4.46 15.31
C GLU A 229 -4.97 4.19 16.12
N VAL A 230 -5.12 4.87 17.28
CA VAL A 230 -6.31 4.76 18.13
C VAL A 230 -7.59 5.18 17.40
N ARG A 231 -7.54 6.26 16.59
CA ARG A 231 -8.72 6.70 15.80
C ARG A 231 -9.04 5.72 14.69
N MET A 232 -8.02 5.16 14.03
CA MET A 232 -8.24 4.18 12.97
C MET A 232 -8.84 2.88 13.54
N ALA A 233 -8.36 2.43 14.71
CA ALA A 233 -8.94 1.30 15.43
C ALA A 233 -10.39 1.56 15.92
N GLU A 234 -10.70 2.76 16.40
CA GLU A 234 -12.08 3.18 16.71
C GLU A 234 -12.98 3.10 15.47
N GLN A 235 -12.49 3.49 14.28
CA GLN A 235 -13.27 3.48 13.05
C GLN A 235 -13.46 2.07 12.47
N PHE A 236 -12.43 1.21 12.48
CA PHE A 236 -12.60 -0.21 12.13
C PHE A 236 -13.60 -0.91 13.08
N ALA A 237 -13.62 -0.54 14.36
CA ALA A 237 -14.62 -1.05 15.31
C ALA A 237 -16.05 -0.60 14.97
N ARG A 238 -16.24 0.62 14.47
CA ARG A 238 -17.54 1.13 13.99
C ARG A 238 -18.05 0.38 12.77
N VAL A 239 -17.22 0.22 11.73
CA VAL A 239 -17.58 -0.56 10.54
C VAL A 239 -17.95 -2.01 10.93
N LYS A 240 -17.20 -2.60 11.87
CA LYS A 240 -17.52 -3.93 12.42
C LYS A 240 -18.86 -3.99 13.17
N LEU A 241 -19.26 -2.91 13.86
CA LEU A 241 -20.57 -2.83 14.51
C LEU A 241 -21.69 -2.68 13.48
N ALA A 242 -21.51 -1.83 12.46
CA ALA A 242 -22.49 -1.65 11.38
C ALA A 242 -22.69 -2.94 10.54
N LEU A 243 -21.63 -3.71 10.30
CA LEU A 243 -21.72 -5.07 9.74
C LEU A 243 -22.58 -6.02 10.60
N ALA A 244 -22.47 -5.91 11.93
CA ALA A 244 -23.17 -6.78 12.87
C ALA A 244 -24.65 -6.38 13.11
N THR A 245 -25.12 -5.29 12.49
CA THR A 245 -26.52 -4.83 12.53
C THR A 245 -27.27 -5.04 11.20
N LEU A 246 -26.63 -5.65 10.20
CA LEU A 246 -27.31 -6.06 8.96
C LEU A 246 -28.34 -7.20 9.23
N PRO A 247 -29.43 -7.29 8.44
CA PRO A 247 -30.54 -8.20 8.68
C PRO A 247 -30.29 -9.67 8.29
#